data_AF-A0A1B6KDW8-F1
#
_entry.id   AF-A0A1B6KDW8-F1
#
_cell.length_a   1.000
_cell.length_b   1.000
_cell.length_c   1.000
_cell.angle_alpha   90.00
_cell.angle_beta   90.00
_cell.angle_gamma   90.00
#
_symmetry.space_group_name_H-M   'P 1'
#
loop_
_entity.id
_entity.type
_entity.pdbx_description
1 polymer ?
#
loop_
_entity_poly.entity_id
_entity_poly.type
_entity_poly.pdbx_seq_one_letter_code
_entity_poly.pdbx_strand_id
1 'polypeptide(L)'
;MFQYSLLLVVVLTLGTYGQRNARSGNGKNGVSNQQANERMAQLNNEMSQLSQETDRLNAEKTRLTQDIETLKGSCKNEVSQLYQTHDAMMVKAEENKKIMVDLLKKIQDEEAEHIRLEAELKRLSEALELYEHQHVIVHGDLKLMERRRSNGTTDRCNEVTNAIAVELAENMATRSHITSRFVPRTPKLSPQQRQIAMLENKLRITKIMKEKVEGIVKASQNEYQNEAQQCNEKKTNINMLLEETRKALETSEHSIRLLDNDLKASIAFSEAVRVEIKTGKAFLVELREKIKSMKKSMENFNEDTLCFNKIKSMD
;
A
#
# COMPACT_ATOMS: atom_id res chain seq x y z
N MET A 1 4.88 20.96 -30.58
CA MET A 1 5.67 21.86 -31.44
C MET A 1 6.44 22.81 -30.54
N PHE A 2 7.73 23.05 -30.81
CA PHE A 2 8.42 24.35 -30.62
C PHE A 2 9.87 24.17 -31.11
N GLN A 3 10.24 24.85 -32.20
CA GLN A 3 11.61 24.87 -32.70
C GLN A 3 12.32 26.09 -32.13
N TYR A 4 13.48 25.90 -31.49
CA TYR A 4 14.47 26.97 -31.32
C TYR A 4 15.89 26.44 -31.53
N SER A 5 16.34 26.48 -32.78
CA SER A 5 17.75 26.36 -33.12
C SER A 5 18.45 27.67 -32.74
N LEU A 6 19.31 27.64 -31.72
CA LEU A 6 20.00 28.84 -31.23
C LEU A 6 21.45 28.90 -31.73
N LEU A 7 21.59 29.20 -33.02
CA LEU A 7 22.88 29.41 -33.69
C LEU A 7 23.55 30.70 -33.20
N LEU A 8 24.38 30.59 -32.16
CA LEU A 8 24.89 31.73 -31.40
C LEU A 8 26.15 32.37 -32.05
N VAL A 9 25.94 33.07 -33.17
CA VAL A 9 26.97 33.85 -33.86
C VAL A 9 27.31 35.11 -33.05
N VAL A 10 28.44 35.10 -32.33
CA VAL A 10 28.88 36.24 -31.51
C VAL A 10 29.64 37.26 -32.37
N VAL A 11 28.93 38.26 -32.88
CA VAL A 11 29.54 39.45 -33.50
C VAL A 11 30.16 40.33 -32.41
N LEU A 12 31.48 40.54 -32.47
CA LEU A 12 32.21 41.40 -31.52
C LEU A 12 32.21 42.87 -31.96
N THR A 13 31.25 43.65 -31.46
CA THR A 13 31.28 45.12 -31.59
C THR A 13 32.39 45.73 -30.72
N LEU A 14 33.28 46.50 -31.34
CA LEU A 14 34.42 47.16 -30.68
C LEU A 14 33.97 48.38 -29.84
N GLY A 15 33.78 48.19 -28.53
CA GLY A 15 33.69 49.28 -27.56
C GLY A 15 35.07 49.90 -27.25
N THR A 16 35.14 51.22 -27.08
CA THR A 16 36.40 51.96 -26.91
C THR A 16 36.47 52.75 -25.60
N TYR A 17 37.69 53.17 -25.24
CA TYR A 17 38.07 54.05 -24.12
C TYR A 17 37.90 53.53 -22.67
N GLY A 18 38.69 54.12 -21.78
CA GLY A 18 38.90 53.65 -20.39
C GLY A 18 40.35 53.80 -19.92
N GLN A 19 40.95 55.00 -20.05
CA GLN A 19 42.33 55.24 -19.63
C GLN A 19 42.50 55.10 -18.09
N ARG A 20 43.58 54.44 -17.68
CA ARG A 20 44.25 54.71 -16.39
C ARG A 20 45.76 54.78 -16.61
N ASN A 21 46.41 55.70 -15.91
CA ASN A 21 47.74 56.18 -16.27
C ASN A 21 48.85 55.17 -15.95
N ALA A 22 49.53 54.67 -16.98
CA ALA A 22 50.87 54.12 -16.83
C ALA A 22 51.87 55.28 -16.67
N ARG A 23 52.45 55.42 -15.47
CA ARG A 23 53.51 56.41 -15.20
C ARG A 23 54.71 56.11 -16.09
N SER A 24 55.18 57.10 -16.85
CA SER A 24 56.30 56.91 -17.80
C SER A 24 57.57 56.45 -17.08
N GLY A 25 58.01 55.24 -17.39
CA GLY A 25 59.29 54.66 -16.98
C GLY A 25 60.12 54.37 -18.22
N ASN A 26 61.14 55.18 -18.48
CA ASN A 26 61.89 55.17 -19.74
C ASN A 26 62.92 54.02 -19.77
N GLY A 27 62.49 52.83 -20.19
CA GLY A 27 63.32 51.62 -20.23
C GLY A 27 63.73 51.23 -21.65
N LYS A 28 65.00 51.47 -22.03
CA LYS A 28 65.58 50.98 -23.30
C LYS A 28 65.75 49.45 -23.27
N ASN A 29 64.75 48.72 -23.74
CA ASN A 29 64.89 47.31 -24.13
C ASN A 29 64.35 47.13 -25.55
N GLY A 30 65.23 47.36 -26.53
CA GLY A 30 64.95 47.02 -27.93
C GLY A 30 65.02 45.51 -28.12
N VAL A 31 63.88 44.83 -27.93
CA VAL A 31 63.73 43.41 -28.33
C VAL A 31 64.08 43.32 -29.81
N SER A 32 65.02 42.43 -30.17
CA SER A 32 65.40 42.31 -31.58
C SER A 32 64.20 41.78 -32.39
N ASN A 33 64.08 42.18 -33.67
CA ASN A 33 63.01 41.67 -34.53
C ASN A 33 63.02 40.13 -34.61
N GLN A 34 64.17 39.50 -34.40
CA GLN A 34 64.35 38.06 -34.34
C GLN A 34 63.72 37.47 -33.06
N GLN A 35 64.03 38.01 -31.87
CA GLN A 35 63.37 37.62 -30.62
C GLN A 35 61.85 37.90 -30.62
N ALA A 36 61.42 38.99 -31.25
CA ALA A 36 60.01 39.32 -31.40
C ALA A 36 59.28 38.28 -32.27
N ASN A 37 59.89 37.87 -33.39
CA ASN A 37 59.35 36.84 -34.28
C ASN A 37 59.35 35.45 -33.63
N GLU A 38 60.42 35.05 -32.94
CA GLU A 38 60.49 33.81 -32.18
C GLU A 38 59.38 33.73 -31.11
N ARG A 39 59.19 34.81 -30.36
CA ARG A 39 58.13 34.90 -29.34
C ARG A 39 56.73 34.91 -29.96
N MET A 40 56.53 35.51 -31.13
CA MET A 40 55.26 35.41 -31.87
C MET A 40 55.01 33.99 -32.40
N ALA A 41 56.04 33.26 -32.86
CA ALA A 41 55.91 31.86 -33.26
C ALA A 41 55.54 30.95 -32.06
N GLN A 42 56.18 31.15 -30.91
CA GLN A 42 55.82 30.45 -29.67
C GLN A 42 54.37 30.74 -29.23
N LEU A 43 53.97 32.02 -29.20
CA LEU A 43 52.62 32.43 -28.85
C LEU A 43 51.56 31.86 -29.81
N ASN A 44 51.86 31.77 -31.10
CA ASN A 44 50.97 31.15 -32.09
C ASN A 44 50.84 29.63 -31.89
N ASN A 45 51.94 28.93 -31.55
CA ASN A 45 51.90 27.50 -31.23
C ASN A 45 51.09 27.22 -29.95
N GLU A 46 51.31 27.98 -28.87
CA GLU A 46 50.47 27.90 -27.66
C GLU A 46 49.00 28.16 -28.00
N MET A 47 48.70 29.20 -28.80
CA MET A 47 47.33 29.55 -29.16
C MET A 47 46.64 28.47 -30.01
N SER A 48 47.38 27.82 -30.92
CA SER A 48 46.88 26.70 -31.72
C SER A 48 46.52 25.49 -30.85
N GLN A 49 47.45 25.08 -29.96
CA GLN A 49 47.22 23.98 -29.02
C GLN A 49 46.02 24.25 -28.10
N LEU A 50 45.93 25.46 -27.53
CA LEU A 50 44.82 25.85 -26.67
C LEU A 50 43.49 25.97 -27.42
N SER A 51 43.50 26.30 -28.72
CA SER A 51 42.28 26.25 -29.54
C SER A 51 41.80 24.81 -29.68
N GLN A 52 42.66 23.90 -30.15
CA GLN A 52 42.33 22.47 -30.32
C GLN A 52 41.81 21.84 -29.02
N GLU A 53 42.42 22.18 -27.87
CA GLU A 53 41.97 21.72 -26.57
C GLU A 53 40.62 22.33 -26.15
N THR A 54 40.40 23.62 -26.41
CA THR A 54 39.11 24.29 -26.18
C THR A 54 38.00 23.71 -27.06
N ASP A 55 38.30 23.37 -28.32
CA ASP A 55 37.38 22.75 -29.26
C ASP A 55 37.02 21.31 -28.82
N ARG A 56 38.01 20.54 -28.33
CA ARG A 56 37.79 19.23 -27.72
C ARG A 56 36.87 19.32 -26.49
N LEU A 57 37.12 20.31 -25.61
CA LEU A 57 36.30 20.55 -24.41
C LEU A 57 34.88 21.04 -24.74
N ASN A 58 34.70 21.80 -25.84
CA ASN A 58 33.38 22.19 -26.33
C ASN A 58 32.59 20.99 -26.87
N ALA A 59 33.25 20.05 -27.55
CA ALA A 59 32.63 18.79 -27.97
C ALA A 59 32.25 17.92 -26.76
N GLU A 60 33.14 17.79 -25.77
CA GLU A 60 32.88 17.07 -24.51
C GLU A 60 31.69 17.67 -23.74
N LYS A 61 31.64 19.00 -23.58
CA LYS A 61 30.50 19.72 -23.01
C LYS A 61 29.19 19.42 -23.75
N THR A 62 29.21 19.47 -25.08
CA THR A 62 28.01 19.28 -25.91
C THR A 62 27.45 17.88 -25.72
N ARG A 63 28.33 16.86 -25.74
CA ARG A 63 27.97 15.49 -25.42
C ARG A 63 27.42 15.36 -23.99
N LEU A 64 28.11 15.86 -22.98
CA LEU A 64 27.65 15.79 -21.59
C LEU A 64 26.26 16.41 -21.40
N THR A 65 25.95 17.48 -22.12
CA THR A 65 24.61 18.11 -22.09
C THR A 65 23.55 17.13 -22.60
N GLN A 66 23.80 16.45 -23.72
CA GLN A 66 22.91 15.42 -24.28
C GLN A 66 22.81 14.17 -23.39
N ASP A 67 23.93 13.72 -22.82
CA ASP A 67 23.97 12.57 -21.90
C ASP A 67 23.14 12.86 -20.63
N ILE A 68 23.18 14.09 -20.09
CA ILE A 68 22.34 14.55 -18.96
C ILE A 68 20.85 14.61 -19.33
N GLU A 69 20.49 15.20 -20.48
CA GLU A 69 19.09 15.29 -20.92
C GLU A 69 18.50 13.90 -21.18
N THR A 70 19.28 12.99 -21.77
CA THR A 70 18.90 11.59 -22.01
C THR A 70 18.68 10.83 -20.70
N LEU A 71 19.60 10.98 -19.74
CA LEU A 71 19.49 10.39 -18.40
C LEU A 71 18.24 10.88 -17.66
N LYS A 72 17.97 12.19 -17.71
CA LYS A 72 16.75 12.79 -17.13
C LYS A 72 15.48 12.26 -17.77
N GLY A 73 15.48 12.07 -19.09
CA GLY A 73 14.39 11.46 -19.86
C GLY A 73 14.12 10.00 -19.46
N SER A 74 15.15 9.14 -19.53
CA SER A 74 15.02 7.71 -19.17
C SER A 74 14.57 7.54 -17.73
N CYS A 75 15.23 8.23 -16.80
CA CYS A 75 14.90 8.18 -15.38
C CYS A 75 13.44 8.54 -15.10
N LYS A 76 12.93 9.61 -15.72
CA LYS A 76 11.53 10.03 -15.56
C LYS A 76 10.56 8.95 -16.05
N ASN A 77 10.85 8.32 -17.18
CA ASN A 77 10.00 7.28 -17.76
C ASN A 77 9.99 6.01 -16.90
N GLU A 78 11.17 5.55 -16.46
CA GLU A 78 11.32 4.39 -15.57
C GLU A 78 10.62 4.62 -14.22
N VAL A 79 10.85 5.77 -13.59
CA VAL A 79 10.18 6.16 -12.34
C VAL A 79 8.65 6.24 -12.52
N SER A 80 8.17 6.74 -13.66
CA SER A 80 6.73 6.77 -13.97
C SER A 80 6.13 5.37 -14.14
N GLN A 81 6.88 4.40 -14.69
CA GLN A 81 6.42 3.01 -14.82
C GLN A 81 6.37 2.30 -13.46
N LEU A 82 7.34 2.57 -12.58
CA LEU A 82 7.32 2.06 -11.20
C LEU A 82 6.13 2.60 -10.41
N TYR A 83 5.81 3.91 -10.54
CA TYR A 83 4.59 4.47 -9.94
C TYR A 83 3.30 3.88 -10.53
N GLN A 84 3.19 3.71 -11.85
CA GLN A 84 2.03 3.05 -12.47
C GLN A 84 1.84 1.61 -11.96
N THR A 85 2.94 0.89 -11.72
CA THR A 85 2.91 -0.46 -11.11
C THR A 85 2.41 -0.39 -9.67
N HIS A 86 2.89 0.57 -8.89
CA HIS A 86 2.45 0.80 -7.51
C HIS A 86 0.97 1.16 -7.44
N ASP A 87 0.49 2.06 -8.28
CA ASP A 87 -0.92 2.49 -8.29
C ASP A 87 -1.86 1.32 -8.64
N ALA A 88 -1.47 0.46 -9.58
CA ALA A 88 -2.20 -0.77 -9.88
C ALA A 88 -2.23 -1.77 -8.71
N MET A 89 -1.18 -1.79 -7.87
CA MET A 89 -1.15 -2.58 -6.63
C MET A 89 -2.02 -1.96 -5.53
N MET A 90 -2.08 -0.62 -5.44
CA MET A 90 -2.97 0.08 -4.51
C MET A 90 -4.46 -0.10 -4.85
N VAL A 91 -4.82 -0.19 -6.14
CA VAL A 91 -6.18 -0.56 -6.57
C VAL A 91 -6.56 -1.95 -6.02
N LYS A 92 -5.68 -2.95 -6.20
CA LYS A 92 -5.88 -4.30 -5.64
C LYS A 92 -5.98 -4.29 -4.11
N ALA A 93 -5.22 -3.44 -3.42
CA ALA A 93 -5.28 -3.34 -1.96
C ALA A 93 -6.65 -2.83 -1.48
N GLU A 94 -7.23 -1.87 -2.20
CA GLU A 94 -8.58 -1.36 -1.91
C GLU A 94 -9.69 -2.36 -2.33
N GLU A 95 -9.46 -3.21 -3.33
CA GLU A 95 -10.33 -4.34 -3.66
C GLU A 95 -10.30 -5.42 -2.56
N ASN A 96 -9.11 -5.86 -2.15
CA ASN A 96 -8.91 -6.81 -1.05
C ASN A 96 -9.53 -6.28 0.26
N LYS A 97 -9.38 -4.99 0.55
CA LYS A 97 -10.01 -4.32 1.70
C LYS A 97 -11.55 -4.42 1.67
N LYS A 98 -12.19 -4.22 0.51
CA LYS A 98 -13.64 -4.39 0.36
C LYS A 98 -14.07 -5.85 0.58
N ILE A 99 -13.30 -6.81 0.07
CA ILE A 99 -13.55 -8.25 0.26
C ILE A 99 -13.43 -8.62 1.74
N MET A 100 -12.40 -8.13 2.46
CA MET A 100 -12.25 -8.37 3.90
C MET A 100 -13.41 -7.78 4.71
N VAL A 101 -13.90 -6.57 4.38
CA VAL A 101 -15.05 -5.97 5.08
C VAL A 101 -16.35 -6.77 4.84
N ASP A 102 -16.58 -7.25 3.61
CA ASP A 102 -17.73 -8.09 3.28
C ASP A 102 -17.66 -9.47 3.96
N LEU A 103 -16.48 -10.11 4.01
CA LEU A 103 -16.26 -11.36 4.75
C LEU A 103 -16.45 -11.17 6.27
N LEU A 104 -15.87 -10.13 6.87
CA LEU A 104 -16.05 -9.84 8.30
C LEU A 104 -17.51 -9.59 8.66
N LYS A 105 -18.27 -8.89 7.81
CA LYS A 105 -19.72 -8.72 8.01
C LYS A 105 -20.45 -10.06 7.97
N LYS A 106 -20.15 -10.92 6.99
CA LYS A 106 -20.76 -12.26 6.87
C LYS A 106 -20.42 -13.17 8.06
N ILE A 107 -19.22 -13.06 8.60
CA ILE A 107 -18.82 -13.75 9.84
C ILE A 107 -19.66 -13.24 11.01
N GLN A 108 -19.84 -11.93 11.18
CA GLN A 108 -20.72 -11.37 12.22
C GLN A 108 -22.20 -11.75 12.06
N ASP A 109 -22.72 -11.76 10.83
CA ASP A 109 -24.09 -12.21 10.51
C ASP A 109 -24.26 -13.71 10.84
N GLU A 110 -23.24 -14.54 10.62
CA GLU A 110 -23.23 -15.98 10.93
C GLU A 110 -23.01 -16.27 12.43
N GLU A 111 -22.15 -15.51 13.13
CA GLU A 111 -22.00 -15.57 14.60
C GLU A 111 -23.33 -15.27 15.32
N ALA A 112 -24.10 -14.32 14.80
CA ALA A 112 -25.45 -14.03 15.31
C ALA A 112 -26.43 -15.20 15.09
N GLU A 113 -26.33 -15.91 13.96
CA GLU A 113 -27.06 -17.16 13.71
C GLU A 113 -26.60 -18.30 14.64
N HIS A 114 -25.31 -18.45 14.92
CA HIS A 114 -24.78 -19.44 15.88
C HIS A 114 -25.39 -19.23 17.26
N ILE A 115 -25.37 -18.00 17.79
CA ILE A 115 -25.99 -17.66 19.09
C ILE A 115 -27.49 -17.95 19.07
N ARG A 116 -28.19 -17.66 17.96
CA ARG A 116 -29.62 -17.95 17.82
C ARG A 116 -29.91 -19.45 17.82
N LEU A 117 -29.07 -20.24 17.13
CA LEU A 117 -29.18 -21.70 17.04
C LEU A 117 -28.81 -22.39 18.36
N GLU A 118 -27.79 -21.93 19.08
CA GLU A 118 -27.44 -22.43 20.41
C GLU A 118 -28.60 -22.23 21.40
N ALA A 119 -29.18 -21.02 21.43
CA ALA A 119 -30.34 -20.72 22.28
C ALA A 119 -31.58 -21.55 21.89
N GLU A 120 -31.75 -21.87 20.60
CA GLU A 120 -32.84 -22.71 20.10
C GLU A 120 -32.63 -24.21 20.43
N LEU A 121 -31.40 -24.71 20.30
CA LEU A 121 -31.00 -26.07 20.67
C LEU A 121 -31.09 -26.29 22.18
N LYS A 122 -30.66 -25.31 22.99
CA LYS A 122 -30.77 -25.36 24.45
C LYS A 122 -32.22 -25.49 24.91
N ARG A 123 -33.11 -24.63 24.43
CA ARG A 123 -34.56 -24.70 24.74
C ARG A 123 -35.18 -26.03 24.30
N LEU A 124 -34.72 -26.58 23.16
CA LEU A 124 -35.16 -27.89 22.67
C LEU A 124 -34.68 -29.03 23.57
N SER A 125 -33.45 -28.96 24.08
CA SER A 125 -32.90 -29.93 25.04
C SER A 125 -33.61 -29.87 26.38
N GLU A 126 -33.84 -28.66 26.93
CA GLU A 126 -34.61 -28.43 28.16
C GLU A 126 -36.04 -28.98 28.04
N ALA A 127 -36.70 -28.77 26.89
CA ALA A 127 -38.01 -29.34 26.62
C ALA A 127 -37.97 -30.86 26.46
N LEU A 128 -36.97 -31.43 25.78
CA LEU A 128 -36.83 -32.88 25.61
C LEU A 128 -36.60 -33.59 26.94
N GLU A 129 -35.69 -33.12 27.79
CA GLU A 129 -35.44 -33.69 29.12
C GLU A 129 -36.73 -33.71 29.98
N LEU A 130 -37.46 -32.60 29.97
CA LEU A 130 -38.73 -32.48 30.68
C LEU A 130 -39.83 -33.39 30.10
N TYR A 131 -39.97 -33.48 28.79
CA TYR A 131 -40.93 -34.39 28.15
C TYR A 131 -40.52 -35.86 28.27
N GLU A 132 -39.23 -36.19 28.36
CA GLU A 132 -38.75 -37.54 28.68
C GLU A 132 -39.02 -37.90 30.14
N HIS A 133 -38.80 -36.98 31.08
CA HIS A 133 -39.19 -37.15 32.47
C HIS A 133 -40.72 -37.32 32.59
N GLN A 134 -41.51 -36.50 31.89
CA GLN A 134 -42.96 -36.69 31.82
C GLN A 134 -43.33 -38.02 31.15
N HIS A 135 -42.61 -38.48 30.12
CA HIS A 135 -42.82 -39.79 29.53
C HIS A 135 -42.54 -40.90 30.53
N VAL A 136 -41.40 -40.87 31.24
CA VAL A 136 -41.06 -41.87 32.27
C VAL A 136 -42.10 -41.88 33.40
N ILE A 137 -42.57 -40.72 33.85
CA ILE A 137 -43.65 -40.63 34.84
C ILE A 137 -44.94 -41.17 34.26
N VAL A 138 -45.45 -40.65 33.13
CA VAL A 138 -46.74 -41.04 32.53
C VAL A 138 -46.77 -42.48 32.04
N HIS A 139 -45.65 -43.04 31.57
CA HIS A 139 -45.51 -44.46 31.22
C HIS A 139 -45.29 -45.34 32.46
N GLY A 140 -44.60 -44.83 33.49
CA GLY A 140 -44.43 -45.51 34.78
C GLY A 140 -45.75 -45.60 35.53
N ASP A 141 -46.52 -44.51 35.51
CA ASP A 141 -47.91 -44.38 35.93
C ASP A 141 -48.80 -45.24 35.03
N LEU A 142 -48.68 -45.22 33.69
CA LEU A 142 -49.52 -46.04 32.82
C LEU A 142 -49.26 -47.52 33.07
N LYS A 143 -48.00 -47.94 33.21
CA LYS A 143 -47.66 -49.31 33.63
C LYS A 143 -47.99 -49.59 35.07
N LEU A 144 -48.07 -48.57 35.93
CA LEU A 144 -48.67 -48.73 37.24
C LEU A 144 -50.15 -49.03 37.04
N MET A 145 -50.90 -48.30 36.17
CA MET A 145 -52.32 -48.29 35.69
C MET A 145 -52.73 -49.36 34.68
N GLU A 146 -51.79 -50.19 34.23
CA GLU A 146 -52.05 -51.43 33.50
C GLU A 146 -51.96 -52.57 34.50
N ARG A 147 -50.88 -52.57 35.31
CA ARG A 147 -50.85 -53.26 36.63
C ARG A 147 -51.87 -52.68 37.63
N ARG A 148 -52.55 -51.60 37.25
CA ARG A 148 -53.64 -50.90 37.94
C ARG A 148 -54.82 -50.65 36.95
N ARG A 149 -54.98 -51.49 35.91
CA ARG A 149 -56.30 -51.98 35.45
C ARG A 149 -56.73 -53.13 36.33
N SER A 150 -55.74 -53.70 37.00
CA SER A 150 -55.73 -54.04 38.42
C SER A 150 -55.86 -52.81 39.45
N ASN A 151 -56.49 -51.63 39.11
CA ASN A 151 -56.92 -50.26 39.73
C ASN A 151 -56.07 -48.93 40.16
N GLY A 152 -56.08 -47.71 39.47
CA GLY A 152 -55.76 -46.25 39.95
C GLY A 152 -54.64 -45.24 39.35
N THR A 153 -54.77 -43.85 39.32
CA THR A 153 -54.14 -42.75 38.38
C THR A 153 -53.01 -41.63 38.76
N THR A 154 -52.85 -40.38 38.14
CA THR A 154 -51.62 -39.69 37.42
C THR A 154 -51.23 -38.10 37.48
N ASP A 155 -49.99 -37.58 37.06
CA ASP A 155 -49.59 -36.31 36.18
C ASP A 155 -48.62 -35.04 36.59
N ARG A 156 -47.87 -34.27 35.65
CA ARG A 156 -47.40 -32.75 35.55
C ARG A 156 -46.17 -32.26 34.58
N CYS A 157 -45.79 -30.92 34.35
CA CYS A 157 -44.68 -30.28 33.43
C CYS A 157 -44.27 -28.69 33.45
N ASN A 158 -43.13 -28.16 32.80
CA ASN A 158 -42.53 -26.71 32.70
C ASN A 158 -41.44 -26.32 31.54
N GLU A 159 -40.92 -25.05 31.25
CA GLU A 159 -39.88 -24.62 30.15
C GLU A 159 -39.07 -23.18 30.22
N VAL A 160 -37.94 -22.85 29.44
CA VAL A 160 -37.34 -21.50 28.85
C VAL A 160 -35.93 -20.77 29.23
N THR A 161 -35.14 -20.03 28.30
CA THR A 161 -33.83 -19.18 28.49
C THR A 161 -33.26 -18.15 27.33
N ASN A 162 -32.21 -17.19 27.48
CA ASN A 162 -31.63 -16.07 26.53
C ASN A 162 -30.12 -15.43 26.70
N ALA A 163 -29.49 -14.54 25.79
CA ALA A 163 -28.09 -13.80 25.83
C ALA A 163 -27.70 -12.55 24.83
N ILE A 164 -26.49 -11.80 24.87
CA ILE A 164 -26.00 -10.52 24.08
C ILE A 164 -24.39 -10.11 23.94
N ALA A 165 -23.88 -8.96 23.28
CA ALA A 165 -22.44 -8.59 22.75
C ALA A 165 -21.72 -7.09 22.81
N VAL A 166 -20.48 -6.77 22.21
CA VAL A 166 -19.53 -5.49 22.20
C VAL A 166 -18.55 -5.24 20.91
N GLU A 167 -17.51 -4.35 20.53
CA GLU A 167 -16.61 -3.09 20.84
C GLU A 167 -15.87 -2.45 19.50
N LEU A 168 -14.77 -1.63 19.16
CA LEU A 168 -13.50 -0.81 19.61
C LEU A 168 -12.80 0.20 18.48
N ALA A 169 -11.62 0.97 18.61
CA ALA A 169 -10.98 2.02 17.63
C ALA A 169 -9.40 2.53 17.66
N GLU A 170 -8.84 3.48 16.79
CA GLU A 170 -7.35 4.03 16.58
C GLU A 170 -7.12 5.49 15.86
N ASN A 171 -6.04 6.26 15.35
CA ASN A 171 -4.53 6.30 14.91
C ASN A 171 -3.75 7.76 14.73
N MET A 172 -2.56 8.03 13.99
CA MET A 172 -1.59 9.27 13.97
C MET A 172 -0.70 9.71 12.67
N ALA A 173 0.06 10.88 12.58
CA ALA A 173 1.27 11.25 11.65
C ALA A 173 2.07 12.66 11.75
N THR A 174 3.17 12.98 10.93
CA THR A 174 4.13 14.20 10.99
C THR A 174 4.58 15.08 9.70
N ARG A 175 5.85 15.60 9.48
CA ARG A 175 6.26 16.91 8.75
C ARG A 175 7.57 16.88 7.82
N SER A 176 8.24 17.88 7.11
CA SER A 176 8.49 19.39 7.14
C SER A 176 8.97 20.23 5.83
N HIS A 177 10.22 20.82 5.65
CA HIS A 177 10.59 22.04 4.77
C HIS A 177 11.86 22.06 3.76
N ILE A 178 12.33 23.23 3.20
CA ILE A 178 12.94 23.53 1.82
C ILE A 178 14.40 24.22 1.74
N THR A 179 14.94 24.71 0.57
CA THR A 179 16.41 24.85 0.16
C THR A 179 16.96 26.09 -0.67
N SER A 180 18.32 26.28 -0.76
CA SER A 180 19.23 26.66 -1.94
C SER A 180 19.72 28.10 -2.41
N ARG A 181 21.08 28.33 -2.34
CA ARG A 181 22.16 28.89 -3.27
C ARG A 181 22.25 30.28 -4.05
N PHE A 182 23.42 30.95 -3.86
CA PHE A 182 24.43 31.60 -4.79
C PHE A 182 24.27 32.93 -5.60
N VAL A 183 25.45 33.54 -5.92
CA VAL A 183 25.81 34.75 -6.73
C VAL A 183 27.31 34.65 -7.19
N PRO A 184 28.01 35.57 -7.92
CA PRO A 184 27.62 36.78 -8.67
C PRO A 184 27.84 36.71 -10.23
N ARG A 185 28.92 37.13 -10.95
CA ARG A 185 30.34 37.48 -10.65
C ARG A 185 30.81 38.85 -11.27
N THR A 186 31.84 38.92 -12.14
CA THR A 186 32.61 40.18 -12.41
C THR A 186 33.12 40.44 -13.87
N PRO A 187 33.59 41.68 -14.22
CA PRO A 187 33.87 42.14 -15.61
C PRO A 187 35.34 42.03 -16.15
N LYS A 188 35.69 42.83 -17.19
CA LYS A 188 36.98 42.88 -17.94
C LYS A 188 37.66 44.27 -17.85
N LEU A 189 38.88 44.49 -18.40
CA LEU A 189 39.59 45.79 -18.29
C LEU A 189 40.60 46.22 -19.40
N SER A 190 41.66 45.46 -19.68
CA SER A 190 42.96 46.01 -20.19
C SER A 190 42.99 46.56 -21.65
N PRO A 191 43.71 47.66 -21.99
CA PRO A 191 43.18 48.62 -22.98
C PRO A 191 44.03 49.06 -24.21
N GLN A 192 45.36 49.22 -24.14
CA GLN A 192 46.11 50.10 -25.09
C GLN A 192 47.26 49.43 -25.90
N GLN A 193 48.22 48.75 -25.27
CA GLN A 193 48.99 47.68 -25.92
C GLN A 193 47.96 46.64 -26.36
N ARG A 194 47.65 46.62 -27.65
CA ARG A 194 46.44 46.00 -28.22
C ARG A 194 46.74 45.28 -29.54
N GLN A 195 47.98 44.78 -29.67
CA GLN A 195 48.35 43.80 -30.70
C GLN A 195 49.24 42.70 -30.11
N ILE A 196 50.35 43.02 -29.42
CA ILE A 196 51.03 42.06 -28.53
C ILE A 196 50.11 41.74 -27.34
N ALA A 197 49.65 42.72 -26.56
CA ALA A 197 48.52 42.53 -25.65
C ALA A 197 47.13 42.60 -26.36
N MET A 198 47.08 42.10 -27.61
CA MET A 198 45.92 41.42 -28.20
C MET A 198 46.24 39.97 -28.55
N LEU A 199 47.48 39.55 -28.78
CA LEU A 199 47.90 38.14 -28.88
C LEU A 199 48.07 37.51 -27.50
N GLU A 200 48.79 38.14 -26.56
CA GLU A 200 48.83 37.76 -25.14
C GLU A 200 47.45 37.92 -24.49
N ASN A 201 46.63 38.90 -24.93
CA ASN A 201 45.27 39.09 -24.41
C ASN A 201 44.25 38.17 -25.11
N LYS A 202 44.42 37.81 -26.39
CA LYS A 202 43.70 36.69 -27.03
C LYS A 202 44.10 35.39 -26.35
N LEU A 203 45.38 35.13 -26.12
CA LEU A 203 45.88 33.94 -25.42
C LEU A 203 45.33 33.90 -23.99
N ARG A 204 45.29 35.02 -23.28
CA ARG A 204 44.60 35.11 -21.98
C ARG A 204 43.09 34.91 -22.11
N ILE A 205 42.44 35.41 -23.15
CA ILE A 205 41.02 35.15 -23.43
C ILE A 205 40.79 33.68 -23.79
N THR A 206 41.68 33.01 -24.52
CA THR A 206 41.63 31.58 -24.87
C THR A 206 41.93 30.73 -23.65
N LYS A 207 42.89 31.10 -22.78
CA LYS A 207 43.13 30.45 -21.48
C LYS A 207 41.91 30.61 -20.56
N ILE A 208 41.34 31.82 -20.44
CA ILE A 208 40.07 32.06 -19.72
C ILE A 208 38.88 31.32 -20.35
N MET A 209 38.83 31.18 -21.68
CA MET A 209 37.79 30.42 -22.39
C MET A 209 37.95 28.92 -22.11
N LYS A 210 39.17 28.37 -22.23
CA LYS A 210 39.50 27.00 -21.83
C LYS A 210 39.11 26.76 -20.37
N GLU A 211 39.63 27.56 -19.43
CA GLU A 211 39.29 27.48 -17.99
C GLU A 211 37.78 27.53 -17.74
N LYS A 212 37.05 28.38 -18.48
CA LYS A 212 35.59 28.45 -18.41
C LYS A 212 34.90 27.21 -18.98
N VAL A 213 35.35 26.67 -20.12
CA VAL A 213 34.77 25.46 -20.72
C VAL A 213 35.12 24.24 -19.87
N GLU A 214 36.35 24.11 -19.37
CA GLU A 214 36.72 23.10 -18.37
C GLU A 214 35.85 23.20 -17.11
N GLY A 215 35.63 24.41 -16.59
CA GLY A 215 34.76 24.63 -15.44
C GLY A 215 33.32 24.21 -15.71
N ILE A 216 32.83 24.42 -16.93
CA ILE A 216 31.51 23.93 -17.36
C ILE A 216 31.52 22.40 -17.51
N VAL A 217 32.53 21.80 -18.17
CA VAL A 217 32.66 20.34 -18.32
C VAL A 217 32.68 19.64 -16.96
N LYS A 218 33.51 20.12 -16.01
CA LYS A 218 33.57 19.61 -14.64
C LYS A 218 32.23 19.80 -13.90
N ALA A 219 31.54 20.92 -14.11
CA ALA A 219 30.20 21.14 -13.55
C ALA A 219 29.15 20.17 -14.15
N SER A 220 29.18 19.92 -15.46
CA SER A 220 28.29 18.97 -16.15
C SER A 220 28.58 17.51 -15.78
N GLN A 221 29.85 17.12 -15.63
CA GLN A 221 30.23 15.80 -15.11
C GLN A 221 29.67 15.59 -13.70
N ASN A 222 29.79 16.60 -12.83
CA ASN A 222 29.19 16.57 -11.50
C ASN A 222 27.65 16.55 -11.55
N GLU A 223 27.00 17.31 -12.44
CA GLU A 223 25.54 17.27 -12.62
C GLU A 223 25.09 15.87 -13.05
N TYR A 224 25.73 15.27 -14.06
CA TYR A 224 25.43 13.91 -14.52
C TYR A 224 25.53 12.88 -13.39
N GLN A 225 26.59 12.93 -12.57
CA GLN A 225 26.75 12.04 -11.42
C GLN A 225 25.66 12.24 -10.35
N ASN A 226 25.33 13.50 -10.01
CA ASN A 226 24.28 13.81 -9.04
C ASN A 226 22.89 13.35 -9.53
N GLU A 227 22.58 13.53 -10.81
CA GLU A 227 21.31 13.14 -11.41
C GLU A 227 21.20 11.60 -11.54
N ALA A 228 22.31 10.92 -11.85
CA ALA A 228 22.37 9.45 -11.85
C ALA A 228 22.17 8.87 -10.44
N GLN A 229 22.82 9.47 -9.42
CA GLN A 229 22.63 9.08 -8.03
C GLN A 229 21.18 9.31 -7.58
N GLN A 230 20.63 10.51 -7.78
CA GLN A 230 19.24 10.81 -7.43
C GLN A 230 18.23 9.92 -8.17
N CYS A 231 18.54 9.50 -9.40
CA CYS A 231 17.71 8.55 -10.13
C CYS A 231 17.70 7.18 -9.45
N ASN A 232 18.88 6.67 -9.12
CA ASN A 232 19.04 5.37 -8.46
C ASN A 232 18.42 5.37 -7.05
N GLU A 233 18.55 6.46 -6.29
CA GLU A 233 17.88 6.65 -5.00
C GLU A 233 16.35 6.63 -5.14
N LYS A 234 15.78 7.40 -6.09
CA LYS A 234 14.33 7.39 -6.37
C LYS A 234 13.83 6.00 -6.76
N LYS A 235 14.52 5.33 -7.70
CA LYS A 235 14.18 3.96 -8.12
C LYS A 235 14.27 2.96 -6.98
N THR A 236 15.30 3.04 -6.13
CA THR A 236 15.46 2.17 -4.96
C THR A 236 14.31 2.36 -3.98
N ASN A 237 13.95 3.62 -3.66
CA ASN A 237 12.86 3.92 -2.73
C ASN A 237 11.50 3.42 -3.24
N ILE A 238 11.20 3.58 -4.54
CA ILE A 238 9.95 3.08 -5.12
C ILE A 238 9.96 1.54 -5.20
N ASN A 239 11.11 0.91 -5.48
CA ASN A 239 11.22 -0.55 -5.47
C ASN A 239 11.04 -1.16 -4.06
N MET A 240 11.52 -0.49 -3.01
CA MET A 240 11.24 -0.91 -1.62
C MET A 240 9.74 -0.79 -1.30
N LEU A 241 9.12 0.33 -1.64
CA LEU A 241 7.67 0.54 -1.47
C LEU A 241 6.85 -0.49 -2.26
N LEU A 242 7.27 -0.84 -3.49
CA LEU A 242 6.65 -1.89 -4.28
C LEU A 242 6.72 -3.26 -3.58
N GLU A 243 7.88 -3.66 -3.05
CA GLU A 243 8.01 -4.93 -2.32
C GLU A 243 7.26 -4.95 -0.98
N GLU A 244 7.16 -3.82 -0.27
CA GLU A 244 6.34 -3.70 0.94
C GLU A 244 4.84 -3.85 0.61
N THR A 245 4.35 -3.11 -0.40
CA THR A 245 2.98 -3.26 -0.91
C THR A 245 2.73 -4.66 -1.46
N ARG A 246 3.73 -5.33 -2.08
CA ARG A 246 3.61 -6.72 -2.57
C ARG A 246 3.37 -7.70 -1.43
N LYS A 247 4.15 -7.61 -0.35
CA LYS A 247 4.00 -8.44 0.86
C LYS A 247 2.69 -8.17 1.58
N ALA A 248 2.26 -6.90 1.64
CA ALA A 248 0.96 -6.52 2.21
C ALA A 248 -0.20 -7.13 1.41
N LEU A 249 -0.12 -7.11 0.07
CA LEU A 249 -1.08 -7.78 -0.81
C LEU A 249 -1.09 -9.30 -0.57
N GLU A 250 0.06 -9.97 -0.64
CA GLU A 250 0.18 -11.42 -0.40
C GLU A 250 -0.41 -11.84 0.96
N THR A 251 -0.18 -11.04 1.99
CA THR A 251 -0.73 -11.25 3.34
C THR A 251 -2.25 -11.07 3.33
N SER A 252 -2.77 -9.98 2.76
CA SER A 252 -4.22 -9.72 2.68
C SER A 252 -4.98 -10.79 1.88
N GLU A 253 -4.41 -11.29 0.77
CA GLU A 253 -4.99 -12.39 0.01
C GLU A 253 -4.98 -13.70 0.81
N HIS A 254 -3.95 -13.95 1.64
CA HIS A 254 -3.92 -15.10 2.52
C HIS A 254 -4.99 -15.00 3.60
N SER A 255 -5.14 -13.85 4.26
CA SER A 255 -6.20 -13.59 5.24
C SER A 255 -7.60 -13.74 4.63
N ILE A 256 -7.83 -13.22 3.42
CA ILE A 256 -9.09 -13.41 2.67
C ILE A 256 -9.39 -14.90 2.48
N ARG A 257 -8.40 -15.68 2.03
CA ARG A 257 -8.56 -17.13 1.81
C ARG A 257 -8.81 -17.91 3.11
N LEU A 258 -8.28 -17.47 4.25
CA LEU A 258 -8.58 -18.08 5.56
C LEU A 258 -10.01 -17.74 5.98
N LEU A 259 -10.38 -16.45 6.03
CA LEU A 259 -11.71 -16.00 6.45
C LEU A 259 -12.84 -16.58 5.59
N ASP A 260 -12.63 -16.72 4.27
CA ASP A 260 -13.59 -17.36 3.35
C ASP A 260 -13.75 -18.87 3.61
N ASN A 261 -12.69 -19.58 4.00
CA ASN A 261 -12.76 -21.00 4.38
C ASN A 261 -13.42 -21.18 5.76
N ASP A 262 -13.05 -20.36 6.74
CA ASP A 262 -13.59 -20.41 8.10
C ASP A 262 -15.09 -20.07 8.10
N LEU A 263 -15.50 -19.06 7.32
CA LEU A 263 -16.91 -18.73 7.07
C LEU A 263 -17.68 -19.91 6.45
N LYS A 264 -17.11 -20.61 5.46
CA LYS A 264 -17.75 -21.79 4.85
C LYS A 264 -17.91 -22.94 5.84
N ALA A 265 -16.91 -23.18 6.68
CA ALA A 265 -17.00 -24.18 7.75
C ALA A 265 -18.07 -23.79 8.80
N SER A 266 -18.13 -22.50 9.15
CA SER A 266 -19.12 -21.94 10.08
C SER A 266 -20.57 -22.07 9.57
N ILE A 267 -20.81 -21.76 8.31
CA ILE A 267 -22.12 -21.94 7.65
C ILE A 267 -22.51 -23.43 7.62
N ALA A 268 -21.59 -24.33 7.24
CA ALA A 268 -21.85 -25.76 7.20
C ALA A 268 -22.17 -26.35 8.60
N PHE A 269 -21.53 -25.82 9.65
CA PHE A 269 -21.85 -26.17 11.03
C PHE A 269 -23.28 -25.71 11.41
N SER A 270 -23.65 -24.47 11.10
CA SER A 270 -25.03 -23.99 11.28
C SER A 270 -26.06 -24.81 10.52
N GLU A 271 -25.77 -25.24 9.29
CA GLU A 271 -26.68 -26.11 8.53
C GLU A 271 -26.87 -27.47 9.22
N ALA A 272 -25.81 -28.07 9.75
CA ALA A 272 -25.90 -29.29 10.55
C ALA A 272 -26.74 -29.07 11.84
N VAL A 273 -26.48 -28.00 12.59
CA VAL A 273 -27.24 -27.66 13.82
C VAL A 273 -28.72 -27.38 13.50
N ARG A 274 -29.03 -26.70 12.38
CA ARG A 274 -30.40 -26.50 11.89
C ARG A 274 -31.11 -27.83 11.58
N VAL A 275 -30.38 -28.83 11.06
CA VAL A 275 -30.92 -30.20 10.85
C VAL A 275 -31.17 -30.91 12.17
N GLU A 276 -30.24 -30.88 13.12
CA GLU A 276 -30.43 -31.50 14.45
C GLU A 276 -31.60 -30.88 15.22
N ILE A 277 -31.72 -29.55 15.24
CA ILE A 277 -32.87 -28.84 15.83
C ILE A 277 -34.19 -29.28 15.18
N LYS A 278 -34.21 -29.47 13.85
CA LYS A 278 -35.40 -29.94 13.13
C LYS A 278 -35.76 -31.38 13.50
N THR A 279 -34.77 -32.26 13.62
CA THR A 279 -34.93 -33.67 14.03
C THR A 279 -35.44 -33.77 15.47
N GLY A 280 -34.79 -33.08 16.42
CA GLY A 280 -35.19 -33.06 17.82
C GLY A 280 -36.60 -32.47 18.02
N LYS A 281 -36.99 -31.44 17.25
CA LYS A 281 -38.38 -30.92 17.25
C LYS A 281 -39.39 -31.96 16.77
N ALA A 282 -39.07 -32.74 15.73
CA ALA A 282 -39.95 -33.80 15.26
C ALA A 282 -40.11 -34.91 16.31
N PHE A 283 -39.01 -35.32 16.95
CA PHE A 283 -39.03 -36.28 18.05
C PHE A 283 -39.81 -35.78 19.28
N LEU A 284 -39.66 -34.50 19.65
CA LEU A 284 -40.43 -33.87 20.73
C LEU A 284 -41.95 -33.91 20.46
N VAL A 285 -42.37 -33.71 19.21
CA VAL A 285 -43.78 -33.83 18.80
C VAL A 285 -44.28 -35.28 18.90
N GLU A 286 -43.49 -36.26 18.45
CA GLU A 286 -43.84 -37.68 18.57
C GLU A 286 -43.93 -38.11 20.05
N LEU A 287 -42.98 -37.69 20.88
CA LEU A 287 -42.95 -37.94 22.32
C LEU A 287 -44.17 -37.32 23.02
N ARG A 288 -44.52 -36.07 22.67
CA ARG A 288 -45.71 -35.35 23.17
C ARG A 288 -47.02 -36.07 22.80
N GLU A 289 -47.16 -36.55 21.57
CA GLU A 289 -48.35 -37.30 21.15
C GLU A 289 -48.40 -38.72 21.75
N LYS A 290 -47.26 -39.39 21.97
CA LYS A 290 -47.17 -40.63 22.76
C LYS A 290 -47.65 -40.42 24.19
N ILE A 291 -47.15 -39.40 24.88
CA ILE A 291 -47.59 -39.02 26.23
C ILE A 291 -49.08 -38.73 26.28
N LYS A 292 -49.59 -37.95 25.32
CA LYS A 292 -51.02 -37.61 25.20
C LYS A 292 -51.90 -38.84 24.93
N SER A 293 -51.43 -39.79 24.12
CA SER A 293 -52.09 -41.08 23.90
C SER A 293 -52.11 -41.94 25.16
N MET A 294 -51.00 -41.97 25.92
CA MET A 294 -50.95 -42.64 27.23
C MET A 294 -51.90 -41.98 28.24
N LYS A 295 -51.89 -40.65 28.38
CA LYS A 295 -52.83 -39.90 29.24
C LYS A 295 -54.29 -40.16 28.87
N LYS A 296 -54.64 -40.10 27.57
CA LYS A 296 -55.99 -40.46 27.12
C LYS A 296 -56.35 -41.92 27.42
N SER A 297 -55.38 -42.82 27.32
CA SER A 297 -55.59 -44.20 27.77
C SER A 297 -55.92 -44.21 29.26
N MET A 298 -55.12 -43.53 30.11
CA MET A 298 -55.31 -43.39 31.57
C MET A 298 -56.64 -42.72 31.95
N GLU A 299 -57.16 -41.82 31.11
CA GLU A 299 -58.50 -41.27 31.22
C GLU A 299 -59.56 -42.36 31.01
N ASN A 300 -59.42 -43.21 29.98
CA ASN A 300 -60.26 -44.40 29.84
C ASN A 300 -60.11 -45.35 31.05
N PHE A 301 -58.88 -45.63 31.53
CA PHE A 301 -58.68 -46.43 32.76
C PHE A 301 -59.33 -45.78 33.99
N ASN A 302 -59.49 -44.45 34.03
CA ASN A 302 -60.24 -43.72 35.08
C ASN A 302 -61.76 -43.93 34.94
N GLU A 303 -62.31 -43.91 33.73
CA GLU A 303 -63.71 -44.27 33.46
C GLU A 303 -63.97 -45.75 33.80
N ASP A 304 -63.07 -46.65 33.40
CA ASP A 304 -63.05 -48.06 33.81
C ASP A 304 -62.99 -48.19 35.34
N THR A 305 -62.16 -47.40 36.03
CA THR A 305 -62.02 -47.45 37.50
C THR A 305 -63.23 -46.85 38.23
N LEU A 306 -63.89 -45.83 37.65
CA LEU A 306 -65.19 -45.33 38.13
C LEU A 306 -66.28 -46.37 37.93
N CYS A 307 -66.29 -47.06 36.79
CA CYS A 307 -67.16 -48.21 36.54
C CYS A 307 -66.88 -49.34 37.56
N PHE A 308 -65.61 -49.67 37.79
CA PHE A 308 -65.18 -50.71 38.73
C PHE A 308 -65.56 -50.38 40.18
N ASN A 309 -65.34 -49.14 40.62
CA ASN A 309 -65.77 -48.67 41.94
C ASN A 309 -67.29 -48.65 42.07
N LYS A 310 -68.02 -48.38 40.99
CA LYS A 310 -69.49 -48.40 40.97
C LYS A 310 -70.04 -49.83 41.05
N ILE A 311 -69.49 -50.77 40.27
CA ILE A 311 -69.76 -52.21 40.36
C ILE A 311 -69.47 -52.71 41.79
N LYS A 312 -68.29 -52.39 42.32
CA LYS A 312 -67.85 -52.70 43.70
C LYS A 312 -68.60 -51.90 44.80
N SER A 313 -69.62 -51.13 44.43
CA SER A 313 -70.57 -50.48 45.34
C SER A 313 -72.03 -50.92 45.10
N MET A 314 -72.20 -51.92 44.22
CA MET A 314 -73.47 -52.58 43.91
C MET A 314 -73.46 -54.08 44.30
N ASP A 315 -72.27 -54.66 44.52
CA ASP A 315 -72.02 -55.82 45.39
C ASP A 315 -72.00 -55.41 46.88
#